data_AF-A1RUA7-F1
#
_entry.id   AF-A1RUA7-F1
#
_cell.length_a   1.000
_cell.length_b   1.000
_cell.length_c   1.000
_cell.angle_alpha   90.00
_cell.angle_beta   90.00
_cell.angle_gamma   90.00
#
_symmetry.space_group_name_H-M   'P 1'
#
loop_
_entity.id
_entity.type
_entity.pdbx_description
1 polymer ?
#
loop_
_entity_poly.entity_id
_entity_poly.type
_entity_poly.pdbx_seq_one_letter_code
_entity_poly.pdbx_strand_id
1 'polypeptide(L)'
;MFHAEQALQLCLEYKLYSRLGDFPPKNDLKTLASALSRFECVDVDPLFLDLLTLAYTASRYLPFTFSPEAAGRAVEYVEKLLGELGCL
;
A
#
# COMPACT_ATOMS: atom_id res chain seq x y z
N MET A 1 -1.87 -10.45 -3.78
CA MET A 1 -2.78 -9.43 -3.22
C MET A 1 -2.43 -9.07 -1.79
N PHE A 2 -2.70 -9.91 -0.79
CA PHE A 2 -2.33 -9.62 0.61
C PHE A 2 -0.87 -9.15 0.78
N HIS A 3 0.10 -9.88 0.23
CA HIS A 3 1.50 -9.49 0.34
C HIS A 3 1.86 -8.19 -0.39
N ALA A 4 1.18 -7.86 -1.49
CA ALA A 4 1.40 -6.61 -2.20
C ALA A 4 0.89 -5.42 -1.38
N GLU A 5 -0.28 -5.58 -0.75
CA GLU A 5 -0.84 -4.62 0.21
C GLU A 5 0.11 -4.42 1.40
N GLN A 6 0.58 -5.51 2.02
CA GLN A 6 1.52 -5.44 3.16
C GLN A 6 2.87 -4.82 2.79
N ALA A 7 3.41 -5.11 1.60
CA ALA A 7 4.66 -4.52 1.13
C ALA A 7 4.53 -2.98 1.00
N LEU A 8 3.44 -2.51 0.41
CA LEU A 8 3.16 -1.07 0.31
C LEU A 8 2.97 -0.46 1.69
N GLN A 9 2.22 -1.11 2.58
CA GLN A 9 1.99 -0.62 3.95
C GLN A 9 3.31 -0.38 4.68
N LEU A 10 4.21 -1.37 4.66
CA LEU A 10 5.52 -1.29 5.32
C LEU A 10 6.38 -0.17 4.75
N CYS A 11 6.39 0.03 3.42
CA CYS A 11 7.14 1.13 2.83
C CYS A 11 6.59 2.50 3.25
N LEU A 12 5.28 2.69 3.25
CA LEU A 12 4.68 3.95 3.68
C LEU A 12 4.94 4.22 5.17
N GLU A 13 4.82 3.21 6.03
CA GLU A 13 5.17 3.30 7.45
C GLU A 13 6.64 3.65 7.64
N TYR A 14 7.56 2.99 6.92
CA TYR A 14 8.99 3.31 6.95
C TYR A 14 9.27 4.77 6.54
N LYS A 15 8.61 5.25 5.48
CA LYS A 15 8.77 6.62 5.01
C LYS A 15 8.26 7.63 6.02
N LEU A 16 7.08 7.41 6.58
CA LEU A 16 6.53 8.28 7.62
C LEU A 16 7.40 8.26 8.88
N TYR A 17 7.85 7.08 9.31
CA TYR A 17 8.75 6.94 10.45
C TYR A 17 10.06 7.69 10.24
N SER A 18 10.63 7.62 9.04
CA SER A 18 11.86 8.35 8.67
C SER A 18 11.68 9.87 8.70
N ARG A 19 10.44 10.37 8.60
CA ARG A 19 10.12 11.82 8.64
C ARG A 19 9.69 12.31 10.01
N LEU A 20 8.94 11.49 10.76
CA LEU A 20 8.25 11.90 12.00
C LEU A 20 8.85 11.29 13.27
N GLY A 21 9.68 10.25 13.14
CA GLY A 21 10.27 9.50 14.26
C GLY A 21 9.31 8.56 14.98
N ASP A 22 8.04 8.93 15.15
CA ASP A 22 6.97 8.04 15.63
C ASP A 22 5.69 8.28 14.81
N PHE A 23 4.99 7.19 14.49
CA PHE A 23 3.72 7.26 13.78
C PHE A 23 2.77 6.21 14.37
N PRO A 24 1.49 6.56 14.64
CA PRO A 24 0.56 5.64 15.28
C PRO A 24 0.50 4.29 14.56
N PRO A 25 0.54 3.15 15.29
CA PRO A 25 0.42 1.85 14.67
C PRO A 25 -1.01 1.62 14.19
N LYS A 26 -1.17 0.84 13.10
CA LYS A 26 -2.44 0.41 12.49
C LYS A 26 -3.21 1.50 11.74
N ASN A 27 -2.59 2.02 10.69
CA ASN A 27 -3.29 2.86 9.73
C ASN A 27 -3.56 2.07 8.45
N ASP A 28 -4.74 2.27 7.86
CA ASP A 28 -5.01 1.77 6.52
C ASP A 28 -4.15 2.50 5.49
N LEU A 29 -3.99 1.91 4.30
CA LEU A 29 -3.14 2.47 3.24
C LEU A 29 -3.55 3.89 2.82
N LYS A 30 -4.84 4.26 2.89
CA LYS A 30 -5.29 5.61 2.52
C LYS A 30 -4.80 6.63 3.52
N THR A 31 -4.93 6.32 4.80
CA THR A 31 -4.44 7.16 5.88
C THR A 31 -2.92 7.34 5.78
N LEU A 32 -2.18 6.26 5.50
CA LEU A 32 -0.73 6.32 5.31
C LEU A 32 -0.32 7.15 4.09
N ALA A 33 -0.94 6.91 2.93
CA ALA A 33 -0.65 7.65 1.70
C ALA A 33 -0.98 9.15 1.85
N SER A 34 -2.12 9.48 2.45
CA SER A 34 -2.53 10.87 2.72
C SER A 34 -1.63 11.56 3.75
N ALA A 35 -1.07 10.83 4.72
CA ALA A 35 -0.12 11.39 5.66
C ALA A 35 1.22 11.69 4.96
N LEU A 36 1.68 10.76 4.11
CA LEU A 36 2.96 10.90 3.41
C LEU A 36 2.92 11.98 2.33
N SER A 37 1.75 12.20 1.70
CA SER A 37 1.55 13.24 0.68
C SER A 37 1.83 14.66 1.18
N ARG A 38 1.91 14.86 2.50
CA ARG A 38 2.31 16.13 3.12
C ARG A 38 3.81 16.41 3.04
N PHE A 39 4.62 15.39 2.78
CA PHE A 39 6.09 15.44 2.79
C PHE A 39 6.70 15.11 1.42
N GLU A 40 6.07 14.20 0.67
CA GLU A 40 6.54 13.73 -0.63
C GLU A 40 5.37 13.68 -1.61
N CYS A 41 5.64 13.86 -2.90
CA CYS A 41 4.61 13.67 -3.91
C CYS A 41 4.41 12.17 -4.13
N VAL A 42 3.32 11.61 -3.60
CA VAL A 42 2.95 10.21 -3.79
C VAL A 42 1.80 10.15 -4.78
N ASP A 43 2.08 9.75 -6.02
CA ASP A 43 1.05 9.59 -7.05
C ASP A 43 0.43 8.19 -6.94
N VAL A 44 -0.58 8.08 -6.08
CA VAL A 44 -1.30 6.81 -5.88
C VAL A 44 -2.60 6.83 -6.66
N ASP A 45 -2.81 5.82 -7.52
CA ASP A 45 -4.07 5.59 -8.20
C ASP A 45 -5.12 5.17 -7.15
N PRO A 46 -6.21 5.95 -6.98
CA PRO A 46 -7.24 5.65 -5.99
C PRO A 46 -7.85 4.26 -6.16
N LEU A 47 -7.95 3.75 -7.39
CA LEU A 47 -8.51 2.43 -7.67
C LEU A 47 -7.62 1.32 -7.09
N PHE A 48 -6.30 1.43 -7.28
CA PHE A 48 -5.36 0.46 -6.72
C PHE A 48 -5.29 0.58 -5.20
N LEU A 49 -5.38 1.79 -4.66
CA LEU A 49 -5.40 2.01 -3.22
C LEU A 49 -6.63 1.37 -2.56
N ASP A 50 -7.81 1.53 -3.16
CA ASP A 50 -9.05 0.87 -2.72
C ASP A 50 -8.94 -0.65 -2.80
N LEU A 51 -8.45 -1.16 -3.93
CA LEU A 51 -8.29 -2.59 -4.18
C LEU A 51 -7.32 -3.24 -3.17
N LEU A 52 -6.17 -2.61 -2.92
CA LEU A 52 -5.18 -3.09 -1.97
C LEU A 52 -5.74 -3.02 -0.55
N THR A 53 -6.37 -1.91 -0.16
CA THR A 53 -6.99 -1.79 1.18
C THR A 53 -8.02 -2.90 1.42
N LEU A 54 -8.84 -3.23 0.42
CA LEU A 54 -9.77 -4.36 0.49
C LEU A 54 -9.05 -5.70 0.62
N ALA A 55 -7.92 -5.88 -0.08
CA ALA A 55 -7.17 -7.13 -0.12
C ALA A 55 -6.67 -7.58 1.25
N TYR A 56 -6.39 -6.65 2.18
CA TYR A 56 -6.04 -6.98 3.57
C TYR A 56 -7.08 -7.88 4.24
N THR A 57 -8.36 -7.49 4.13
CA THR A 57 -9.47 -8.20 4.76
C THR A 57 -9.95 -9.36 3.89
N ALA A 58 -10.13 -9.12 2.59
CA ALA A 58 -10.71 -10.09 1.67
C ALA A 58 -9.85 -11.36 1.56
N SER A 59 -8.53 -11.22 1.49
CA SER A 59 -7.63 -12.37 1.33
C SER A 59 -7.57 -13.29 2.55
N ARG A 60 -8.01 -12.82 3.72
CA ARG A 60 -7.88 -13.53 5.00
C ARG A 60 -9.21 -14.05 5.54
N TYR A 61 -10.29 -13.31 5.31
CA TYR A 61 -11.55 -13.51 6.02
C TYR A 61 -12.74 -13.76 5.12
N LEU A 62 -12.63 -13.49 3.81
CA LEU A 62 -13.70 -13.74 2.86
C LEU A 62 -13.37 -14.95 1.98
N PRO A 63 -14.37 -15.75 1.57
CA PRO A 63 -14.21 -16.81 0.57
C PRO A 63 -14.10 -16.18 -0.83
N PHE A 64 -13.17 -15.24 -0.99
CA PHE A 64 -12.96 -14.46 -2.20
C PHE A 64 -11.53 -14.65 -2.67
N THR A 65 -11.37 -14.95 -3.94
CA THR A 65 -10.07 -15.07 -4.59
C THR A 65 -9.97 -14.07 -5.73
N PHE A 66 -8.91 -13.27 -5.72
CA PHE A 66 -8.61 -12.37 -6.82
C PHE A 66 -8.19 -13.17 -8.05
N SER A 67 -8.55 -12.67 -9.24
CA SER A 67 -8.06 -13.28 -10.48
C SER A 67 -6.53 -13.14 -10.59
N PRO A 68 -5.85 -14.07 -11.26
CA PRO A 68 -4.41 -13.96 -11.51
C PRO A 68 -4.03 -12.65 -12.21
N GLU A 69 -4.86 -12.18 -13.14
CA GLU A 69 -4.66 -10.92 -13.85
C GLU A 69 -4.72 -9.71 -12.91
N ALA A 70 -5.74 -9.64 -12.04
CA ALA A 70 -5.85 -8.57 -11.05
C ALA A 70 -4.69 -8.59 -10.06
N ALA A 71 -4.26 -9.80 -9.66
CA ALA A 71 -3.11 -9.97 -8.78
C ALA A 71 -1.80 -9.52 -9.44
N GLY A 72 -1.57 -9.87 -10.71
CA GLY A 72 -0.39 -9.45 -11.48
C GLY A 72 -0.31 -7.94 -11.61
N ARG A 73 -1.41 -7.29 -12.06
CA ARG A 73 -1.47 -5.83 -12.20
C ARG A 73 -1.24 -5.09 -10.87
N ALA A 74 -1.77 -5.63 -9.77
CA ALA A 74 -1.56 -5.03 -8.45
C ALA A 74 -0.10 -5.16 -7.99
N VAL A 75 0.57 -6.28 -8.27
CA VAL A 75 1.99 -6.45 -7.94
C VAL A 75 2.85 -5.49 -8.74
N GLU A 76 2.68 -5.44 -10.07
CA GLU A 76 3.43 -4.51 -10.94
C GLU A 76 3.25 -3.05 -10.49
N TYR A 77 2.02 -2.68 -10.13
CA TYR A 77 1.71 -1.36 -9.61
C TYR A 77 2.45 -1.06 -8.30
N VAL A 78 2.41 -1.99 -7.34
CA VAL A 78 3.10 -1.84 -6.06
C VAL A 78 4.61 -1.77 -6.25
N GLU A 79 5.21 -2.63 -7.09
CA GLU A 79 6.65 -2.60 -7.38
C GLU A 79 7.08 -1.25 -7.95
N LYS A 80 6.32 -0.70 -8.91
CA LYS A 80 6.57 0.64 -9.45
C LYS A 80 6.55 1.70 -8.35
N LEU A 81 5.51 1.70 -7.51
CA LEU A 81 5.35 2.68 -6.44
C LEU A 81 6.45 2.55 -5.37
N LEU A 82 6.83 1.32 -5.02
CA LEU A 82 7.96 1.06 -4.11
C LEU A 82 9.28 1.56 -4.69
N GLY A 83 9.50 1.39 -6.00
CA GLY A 83 10.67 1.94 -6.70
C GLY A 83 10.69 3.47 -6.71
N GLU A 84 9.54 4.11 -6.96
CA GLU A 84 9.40 5.58 -6.89
C GLU A 84 9.65 6.12 -5.48
N LEU A 85 9.21 5.38 -4.46
CA LEU A 85 9.49 5.67 -3.07
C LEU A 85 10.91 5.24 -2.66
N GLY A 86 11.69 4.52 -3.47
CA GLY A 86 13.02 4.04 -3.10
C GLY A 86 13.02 3.05 -1.93
N CYS A 87 11.97 2.24 -1.82
CA CYS A 87 11.85 1.12 -0.90
C CYS A 87 12.27 -0.23 -1.54
N LEU A 88 12.70 -0.20 -2.81
CA LEU A 88 13.09 -1.33 -3.65
C LEU A 88 14.42 -1.01 -4.36
#